data_AF-A0A961LYN2-F1
#
_entry.id   AF-A0A961LYN2-F1
#
_cell.length_a   1.000
_cell.length_b   1.000
_cell.length_c   1.000
_cell.angle_alpha   90.00
_cell.angle_beta   90.00
_cell.angle_gamma   90.00
#
_symmetry.space_group_name_H-M   'P 1'
#
loop_
_entity.id
_entity.type
_entity.pdbx_description
1 polymer ?
#
loop_
_entity_poly.entity_id
_entity_poly.type
_entity_poly.pdbx_seq_one_letter_code
_entity_poly.pdbx_strand_id
1 'polypeptide(L)'
;SHDMHLLSLVADRLWLVKDGGVAPYLDDLDSYRAMLLGEGTDRPKAEKPARPKASREQVLALKAEVRKCEQRVEKLEDMREKLAAKLADPALYEDDRKGDRDVWNRKYAEVMDGLDRAEALWMKSVEALENAES
;
A
#
# COMPACT_ATOMS: atom_id res chain seq x y z
N SER A 1 -15.08 -25.50 17.51
CA SER A 1 -13.74 -25.09 17.08
C SER A 1 -13.86 -23.79 16.31
N HIS A 2 -13.60 -22.66 16.97
CA HIS A 2 -13.60 -21.35 16.32
C HIS A 2 -12.25 -21.17 15.64
N ASP A 3 -12.26 -20.80 14.37
CA ASP A 3 -11.05 -20.51 13.63
C ASP A 3 -10.45 -19.19 14.14
N MET A 4 -9.61 -19.29 15.17
CA MET A 4 -9.04 -18.13 15.86
C MET A 4 -8.12 -17.32 14.94
N HIS A 5 -7.60 -17.95 13.88
CA HIS A 5 -6.79 -17.29 12.88
C HIS A 5 -7.62 -16.30 12.05
N LEU A 6 -8.85 -16.68 11.71
CA LEU A 6 -9.80 -15.80 11.02
C LEU A 6 -10.17 -14.59 11.90
N LEU A 7 -10.36 -14.79 13.21
CA LEU A 7 -10.67 -13.69 14.13
C LEU A 7 -9.49 -12.72 14.28
N SER A 8 -8.24 -13.19 14.25
CA SER A 8 -7.06 -12.33 14.27
C SER A 8 -6.92 -11.47 13.01
N LEU A 9 -7.48 -11.91 11.89
CA LEU A 9 -7.41 -11.19 10.61
C LEU A 9 -8.55 -10.18 10.42
N VAL A 10 -9.68 -10.38 11.11
CA VAL A 10 -10.91 -9.58 10.90
C VAL A 10 -11.20 -8.64 12.07
N ALA A 11 -10.67 -8.90 13.27
CA ALA A 11 -10.96 -8.08 14.44
C ALA A 11 -10.02 -6.87 14.57
N ASP A 12 -10.57 -5.66 14.40
CA ASP A 12 -9.84 -4.41 14.66
C ASP A 12 -9.57 -4.14 16.15
N ARG A 13 -10.46 -4.61 17.04
CA ARG A 13 -10.36 -4.38 18.50
C ARG A 13 -10.90 -5.55 19.28
N LEU A 14 -10.22 -5.89 20.37
CA LEU A 14 -10.62 -6.92 21.32
C LEU A 14 -11.06 -6.29 22.65
N TRP A 15 -12.05 -6.91 23.28
CA TRP A 15 -12.55 -6.52 24.61
C TRP A 15 -12.56 -7.75 25.49
N LEU A 16 -12.04 -7.62 26.71
CA LEU A 16 -12.01 -8.69 27.70
C LEU A 16 -13.13 -8.46 28.71
N VAL A 17 -13.95 -9.48 28.89
CA VAL A 17 -15.00 -9.52 29.92
C VAL A 17 -14.53 -10.44 31.03
N LYS A 18 -14.28 -9.88 32.22
CA LYS A 18 -13.86 -10.64 33.40
C LYS A 18 -14.39 -9.95 34.65
N ASP A 19 -14.75 -10.73 35.67
CA ASP A 19 -15.16 -10.25 37.00
C ASP A 19 -16.27 -9.17 36.96
N GLY A 20 -17.24 -9.34 36.04
CA GLY A 20 -18.38 -8.42 35.88
C GLY A 20 -18.09 -7.10 35.18
N GLY A 21 -16.85 -6.88 34.72
CA GLY A 21 -16.43 -5.70 33.95
C GLY A 21 -16.07 -6.03 32.51
N VAL A 22 -16.17 -5.02 31.63
CA VAL A 22 -15.72 -5.09 30.22
C VAL A 22 -14.65 -4.03 30.03
N ALA A 23 -13.44 -4.44 29.64
CA ALA A 23 -12.31 -3.55 29.40
C ALA A 23 -11.70 -3.80 28.01
N PRO A 24 -11.14 -2.77 27.34
CA PRO A 24 -10.36 -2.95 26.12
C PRO A 24 -9.20 -3.93 26.35
N TYR A 25 -9.04 -4.89 25.46
CA TYR A 25 -7.98 -5.90 25.51
C TYR A 25 -6.95 -5.60 24.42
N LEU A 26 -5.74 -5.26 24.86
CA LEU A 26 -4.66 -4.78 23.98
C LEU A 26 -3.70 -5.89 23.53
N ASP A 27 -3.91 -7.10 24.03
CA ASP A 27 -3.14 -8.28 23.67
C ASP A 27 -3.86 -9.11 22.59
N ASP A 28 -3.16 -10.08 22.01
CA ASP A 28 -3.67 -10.98 20.97
C ASP A 28 -4.46 -12.18 21.52
N LEU A 29 -5.15 -12.89 20.61
CA LEU A 29 -5.95 -14.07 20.94
C LEU A 29 -5.09 -15.23 21.47
N ASP A 30 -3.81 -15.32 21.07
CA ASP A 30 -2.87 -16.31 21.59
C ASP A 30 -2.52 -16.05 23.07
N SER A 31 -2.34 -14.78 23.44
CA SER A 31 -2.14 -14.36 24.84
C SER A 31 -3.39 -14.64 25.68
N TYR A 32 -4.58 -14.44 25.12
CA TYR A 32 -5.84 -14.79 25.81
C TYR A 32 -5.97 -16.30 26.06
N ARG A 33 -5.55 -17.11 25.09
CA ARG A 33 -5.50 -18.57 25.22
C ARG A 33 -4.53 -19.01 26.32
N ALA A 34 -3.32 -18.42 26.36
CA ALA A 34 -2.34 -18.71 27.41
C ALA A 34 -2.87 -18.34 28.80
N MET A 35 -3.61 -17.23 28.91
CA MET A 35 -4.27 -16.80 30.16
C MET A 35 -5.36 -17.79 30.61
N LEU A 36 -6.16 -18.32 29.68
CA LEU A 36 -7.21 -19.32 29.97
C LEU A 36 -6.67 -20.68 30.38
N LEU A 37 -5.52 -21.10 29.84
CA LEU A 37 -4.91 -22.40 30.09
C LEU A 37 -4.07 -22.45 31.38
N GLY A 38 -3.94 -21.32 32.11
CA GLY A 38 -3.25 -21.28 33.40
C GLY A 38 -1.72 -21.42 33.33
N GLU A 39 -1.12 -21.36 32.14
CA GLU A 39 0.34 -21.48 31.93
C GLU A 39 1.08 -20.13 31.95
N GLY A 40 0.38 -19.02 32.19
CA GLY A 40 0.95 -17.67 32.22
C GLY A 40 1.41 -17.24 33.61
N THR A 41 2.59 -17.70 34.03
CA THR A 41 3.35 -17.12 35.15
C THR A 41 3.48 -15.61 35.00
N ASP A 42 3.37 -14.88 36.11
CA ASP A 42 3.90 -13.53 36.33
C ASP A 42 5.24 -13.31 35.60
N ARG A 43 5.17 -12.78 34.39
CA ARG A 43 6.28 -12.04 33.80
C ARG A 43 5.79 -10.62 33.61
N PRO A 44 6.52 -9.60 34.09
CA PRO A 44 6.29 -8.25 33.62
C PRO A 44 6.59 -8.27 32.12
N LYS A 45 5.53 -8.37 31.31
CA LYS A 45 5.62 -8.24 29.87
C LYS A 45 5.99 -6.79 29.65
N ALA A 46 7.26 -6.57 29.30
CA ALA A 46 7.78 -5.26 28.92
C ALA A 46 6.73 -4.59 28.02
N GLU A 47 6.29 -3.39 28.40
CA GLU A 47 5.47 -2.55 27.54
C GLU A 47 6.13 -2.60 26.15
N LYS A 48 5.47 -3.25 25.18
CA LYS A 48 5.86 -3.07 23.79
C LYS A 48 5.82 -1.56 23.61
N PRO A 49 6.95 -0.89 23.31
CA PRO A 49 6.94 0.55 23.19
C PRO A 49 5.85 0.86 22.16
N ALA A 50 4.87 1.68 22.57
CA ALA A 50 3.90 2.22 21.64
C ALA A 50 4.70 2.71 20.46
N ARG A 51 4.44 2.15 19.26
CA ARG A 51 5.21 2.51 18.06
C ARG A 51 5.23 4.03 18.03
N PRO A 52 6.41 4.68 18.04
CA PRO A 52 6.45 6.13 18.08
C PRO A 52 5.67 6.61 16.87
N LYS A 53 4.57 7.35 17.12
CA LYS A 53 3.79 7.98 16.06
C LYS A 53 4.77 8.72 15.16
N ALA A 54 4.63 8.51 13.84
CA ALA A 54 5.53 9.15 12.89
C ALA A 54 5.56 10.67 13.17
N SER A 55 6.75 11.25 13.14
CA SER A 55 6.89 12.68 13.39
C SER A 55 6.13 13.46 12.31
N ARG A 56 5.68 14.67 12.65
CA ARG A 56 5.01 15.55 11.67
C ARG A 56 5.86 15.78 10.42
N GLU A 57 7.18 15.81 10.58
CA GLU A 57 8.15 15.94 9.48
C GLU A 57 8.17 14.70 8.58
N GLN A 58 8.12 13.50 9.17
CA GLN A 58 8.04 12.24 8.42
C GLN A 58 6.75 12.16 7.60
N VAL A 59 5.60 12.53 8.19
CA VAL A 59 4.32 12.57 7.49
C VAL A 59 4.34 13.61 6.34
N LEU A 60 4.93 14.79 6.57
CA LEU A 60 5.09 15.81 5.53
C LEU A 60 5.99 15.33 4.38
N ALA A 61 7.07 14.62 4.67
CA ALA A 61 7.96 14.05 3.66
C ALA A 61 7.25 12.97 2.84
N LEU A 62 6.50 12.07 3.48
CA LEU A 62 5.71 11.03 2.81
C LEU A 62 4.64 11.65 1.90
N LYS A 63 3.93 12.70 2.35
CA LYS A 63 2.99 13.45 1.52
C LYS A 63 3.66 14.09 0.30
N ALA A 64 4.88 14.59 0.45
CA ALA A 64 5.64 15.15 -0.67
C ALA A 64 6.05 14.07 -1.68
N GLU A 65 6.46 12.88 -1.22
CA GLU A 65 6.78 11.76 -2.11
C GLU A 65 5.54 11.23 -2.84
N VAL A 66 4.38 11.12 -2.18
CA VAL A 66 3.10 10.78 -2.83
C VAL A 66 2.81 11.75 -3.97
N ARG A 67 2.85 13.07 -3.71
CA ARG A 67 2.62 14.10 -4.73
C ARG A 67 3.59 14.02 -5.91
N LYS A 68 4.85 13.66 -5.63
CA LYS A 68 5.88 13.51 -6.66
C LYS A 68 5.62 12.27 -7.53
N CYS A 69 5.15 11.18 -6.93
CA CYS A 69 4.71 10.00 -7.67
C CYS A 69 3.48 10.30 -8.52
N GLU A 70 2.49 11.03 -8.00
CA GLU A 70 1.30 11.47 -8.76
C GLU A 70 1.69 12.28 -10.00
N GLN A 71 2.55 13.31 -9.83
CA GLN A 71 3.05 14.11 -10.96
C GLN A 71 3.81 13.27 -12.00
N ARG A 72 4.44 12.17 -11.57
CA ARG A 72 5.17 11.28 -12.47
C ARG A 72 4.22 10.40 -13.27
N VAL A 73 3.16 9.89 -12.64
CA VAL A 73 2.08 9.16 -13.31
C VAL A 73 1.38 10.08 -14.32
N GLU A 74 1.00 11.29 -13.91
CA GLU A 74 0.35 12.28 -14.78
C GLU A 74 1.18 12.59 -16.02
N LYS A 75 2.48 12.84 -15.87
CA LYS A 75 3.39 13.07 -17.01
C LYS A 75 3.50 11.87 -17.95
N LEU A 76 3.45 10.65 -17.41
CA LEU A 76 3.52 9.43 -18.22
C LEU A 76 2.21 9.16 -18.96
N GLU A 77 1.06 9.46 -18.34
CA GLU A 77 -0.25 9.44 -19.02
C GLU A 77 -0.29 10.47 -20.16
N ASP A 78 0.18 11.70 -19.94
CA ASP A 78 0.27 12.72 -21.00
C ASP A 78 1.13 12.24 -22.19
N MET A 79 2.24 11.55 -21.90
CA MET A 79 3.11 10.99 -22.92
C MET A 79 2.42 9.83 -23.66
N ARG A 80 1.73 8.96 -22.92
CA ARG A 80 0.96 7.84 -23.45
C ARG A 80 -0.14 8.35 -24.39
N GLU A 81 -0.90 9.35 -24.00
CA GLU A 81 -1.99 9.91 -24.82
C GLU A 81 -1.44 10.48 -26.13
N LYS A 82 -0.35 11.25 -26.07
CA LYS A 82 0.31 11.79 -27.28
C LYS A 82 0.84 10.70 -28.20
N LEU A 83 1.36 9.60 -27.64
CA LEU A 83 1.80 8.45 -28.44
C LEU A 83 0.63 7.65 -29.01
N ALA A 84 -0.44 7.47 -28.24
CA ALA A 84 -1.66 6.80 -28.69
C ALA A 84 -2.30 7.57 -29.86
N ALA A 85 -2.38 8.90 -29.77
CA ALA A 85 -2.88 9.75 -30.85
C ALA A 85 -2.04 9.61 -32.13
N LYS A 86 -0.71 9.52 -32.00
CA LYS A 86 0.19 9.28 -33.15
C LYS A 86 0.02 7.88 -33.74
N LEU A 87 -0.15 6.86 -32.89
CA LEU A 87 -0.38 5.48 -33.33
C LEU A 87 -1.78 5.25 -33.92
N ALA A 88 -2.73 6.14 -33.63
CA ALA A 88 -4.08 6.13 -34.19
C ALA A 88 -4.16 6.80 -35.58
N ASP A 89 -3.11 7.50 -36.04
CA ASP A 89 -3.10 8.13 -37.37
C ASP A 89 -3.05 7.04 -38.47
N PRO A 90 -4.07 6.94 -39.34
CA PRO A 90 -4.09 5.96 -40.43
C PRO A 90 -2.91 6.12 -41.39
N ALA A 91 -2.41 7.34 -41.56
CA ALA A 91 -1.33 7.63 -42.48
C ALA A 91 0.00 6.97 -42.04
N LEU A 92 0.13 6.63 -40.75
CA LEU A 92 1.27 5.88 -40.21
C LEU A 92 1.31 4.43 -40.74
N TYR A 93 0.20 3.91 -41.27
CA TYR A 93 0.09 2.51 -41.70
C TYR A 93 0.35 2.28 -43.19
N GLU A 94 0.58 3.35 -43.95
CA GLU A 94 1.01 3.31 -45.35
C GLU A 94 2.40 2.66 -45.50
N ASP A 95 2.63 1.98 -46.63
CA ASP A 95 3.78 1.07 -46.83
C ASP A 95 5.15 1.74 -46.67
N ASP A 96 5.24 3.05 -46.95
CA ASP A 96 6.49 3.83 -46.90
C ASP A 96 6.94 4.17 -45.46
N ARG A 97 6.10 3.93 -44.44
CA ARG A 97 6.37 4.31 -43.03
C ARG A 97 6.39 3.15 -42.03
N LYS A 98 6.58 1.92 -42.54
CA LYS A 98 6.70 0.70 -41.72
C LYS A 98 7.71 0.81 -40.56
N GLY A 99 8.90 1.36 -40.81
CA GLY A 99 9.93 1.52 -39.77
C GLY A 99 9.55 2.49 -38.64
N ASP A 100 8.75 3.52 -38.95
CA ASP A 100 8.28 4.48 -37.94
C ASP A 100 7.26 3.83 -37.00
N ARG A 101 6.40 2.94 -37.50
CA ARG A 101 5.42 2.20 -36.68
C ARG A 101 6.10 1.38 -35.59
N ASP A 102 7.10 0.59 -35.93
CA ASP A 102 7.82 -0.25 -34.97
C ASP A 102 8.49 0.59 -33.87
N VAL A 103 9.05 1.74 -34.24
CA VAL A 103 9.65 2.68 -33.27
C VAL A 103 8.58 3.27 -32.35
N TRP A 104 7.44 3.70 -32.86
CA TRP A 104 6.37 4.27 -32.04
C TRP A 104 5.71 3.23 -31.13
N ASN A 105 5.50 2.00 -31.62
CA ASN A 105 4.99 0.89 -30.80
C ASN A 105 5.94 0.53 -29.66
N ARG A 106 7.25 0.49 -29.93
CA ARG A 106 8.26 0.24 -28.88
C ARG A 106 8.26 1.34 -27.82
N LYS A 107 8.22 2.61 -28.24
CA LYS A 107 8.12 3.75 -27.31
C LYS A 107 6.83 3.71 -26.50
N TYR A 108 5.71 3.32 -27.10
CA TYR A 108 4.45 3.16 -26.38
C TYR A 108 4.55 2.06 -25.31
N ALA A 109 5.12 0.91 -25.66
CA ALA A 109 5.36 -0.17 -24.70
C ALA A 109 6.27 0.25 -23.55
N GLU A 110 7.35 0.99 -23.83
CA GLU A 110 8.24 1.55 -22.80
C GLU A 110 7.54 2.54 -21.87
N VAL A 111 6.64 3.38 -22.41
CA VAL A 111 5.85 4.31 -21.60
C VAL A 111 4.85 3.56 -20.72
N MET A 112 4.18 2.53 -21.24
CA MET A 112 3.27 1.69 -20.45
C MET A 112 4.01 0.98 -19.30
N ASP A 113 5.15 0.35 -19.56
CA ASP A 113 5.99 -0.26 -18.51
C ASP A 113 6.53 0.79 -17.51
N GLY A 114 6.85 2.00 -18.00
CA GLY A 114 7.17 3.14 -17.14
C GLY A 114 6.02 3.55 -16.21
N LEU A 115 4.80 3.53 -16.73
CA LEU A 115 3.58 3.89 -16.03
C LEU A 115 3.23 2.87 -14.96
N ASP A 116 3.24 1.57 -15.29
CA ASP A 116 3.03 0.48 -14.32
C ASP A 116 3.98 0.58 -13.13
N ARG A 117 5.27 0.88 -13.40
CA ARG A 117 6.26 1.10 -12.32
C ARG A 117 5.98 2.36 -11.51
N ALA A 118 5.54 3.44 -12.15
CA ALA A 118 5.23 4.69 -11.46
C ALA A 118 4.00 4.53 -10.55
N GLU A 119 2.97 3.83 -11.02
CA GLU A 119 1.78 3.49 -10.23
C GLU A 119 2.14 2.58 -9.05
N ALA A 120 2.97 1.55 -9.27
CA ALA A 120 3.43 0.69 -8.19
C ALA A 120 4.22 1.47 -7.11
N LEU A 121 5.01 2.48 -7.51
CA LEU A 121 5.70 3.37 -6.58
C LEU A 121 4.76 4.33 -5.86
N TRP A 122 3.73 4.84 -6.55
CA TRP A 122 2.69 5.68 -5.96
C TRP A 122 1.92 4.91 -4.89
N MET A 123 1.43 3.70 -5.21
CA MET A 123 0.72 2.84 -4.26
C MET A 123 1.55 2.54 -3.01
N LYS A 124 2.84 2.22 -3.17
CA LYS A 124 3.77 2.03 -2.04
C LYS A 124 3.94 3.30 -1.20
N SER A 125 3.99 4.46 -1.83
CA SER A 125 4.13 5.75 -1.14
C SER A 125 2.86 6.09 -0.34
N VAL A 126 1.69 5.78 -0.89
CA VAL A 126 0.40 5.95 -0.20
C VAL A 126 0.30 4.99 0.99
N GLU A 127 0.61 3.71 0.81
CA GLU A 127 0.63 2.72 1.89
C GLU A 127 1.59 3.13 3.01
N ALA A 128 2.77 3.65 2.67
CA ALA A 128 3.73 4.15 3.66
C ALA A 128 3.18 5.37 4.43
N LEU A 129 2.42 6.25 3.77
CA LEU A 129 1.77 7.38 4.43
C LEU A 129 0.66 6.92 5.37
N GLU A 130 -0.22 6.02 4.94
CA GLU A 130 -1.31 5.47 5.76
C GLU A 130 -0.79 4.76 7.01
N ASN A 131 0.28 3.97 6.85
CA ASN A 131 0.97 3.31 7.96
C ASN A 131 1.64 4.29 8.93
N ALA A 132 2.03 5.48 8.46
CA ALA A 132 2.62 6.52 9.30
C ALA A 132 1.56 7.35 10.03
N GLU A 133 0.36 7.47 9.47
CA GLU A 133 -0.77 8.20 10.06
C GLU A 133 -1.63 7.34 11.03
N SER A 134 -1.53 6.01 10.97
CA SER A 134 -2.20 5.04 11.84
C SER A 134 -1.50 4.86 13.20
#